data_AF-A0A2Z2MX41-F1
#
_entry.id   AF-A0A2Z2MX41-F1
#
_cell.length_a   1.000
_cell.length_b   1.000
_cell.length_c   1.000
_cell.angle_alpha   90.00
_cell.angle_beta   90.00
_cell.angle_gamma   90.00
#
_symmetry.space_group_name_H-M   'P 1'
#
loop_
_entity.id
_entity.type
_entity.pdbx_description
1 polymer ?
#
loop_
_entity_poly.entity_id
_entity_poly.type
_entity_poly.pdbx_seq_one_letter_code
_entity_poly.pdbx_strand_id
1 'polypeptide(L)' 'MRKTDDPKVIFLDGVGYLILENGFVPVFRFLTTLKDYTALYNTVVIVPLREDGLDEKTVNLMYREFERMRFQS' A
#
# COMPACT_ATOMS: atom_id res chain seq x y z
N MET A 1 14.85 23.40 1.06
CA MET A 1 14.63 22.17 0.27
C MET A 1 14.35 22.59 -1.17
N ARG A 2 15.05 22.02 -2.16
CA ARG A 2 14.69 22.22 -3.58
C ARG A 2 13.29 21.64 -3.78
N LYS A 3 12.37 22.44 -4.31
CA LYS A 3 11.10 21.94 -4.84
C LYS A 3 11.42 21.33 -6.20
N THR A 4 11.62 20.02 -6.21
CA THR A 4 11.54 19.21 -7.44
C THR A 4 10.07 18.84 -7.63
N ASP A 5 9.57 18.91 -8.87
CA ASP A 5 8.21 18.48 -9.23
C ASP A 5 8.06 16.94 -9.24
N ASP A 6 9.15 16.22 -8.94
CA ASP A 6 9.16 14.77 -8.83
C ASP A 6 8.20 14.30 -7.73
N PRO A 7 7.44 13.21 -7.97
CA PRO A 7 6.56 12.66 -6.97
C PRO A 7 7.34 12.21 -5.73
N LYS A 8 6.81 12.51 -4.55
CA LYS A 8 7.39 12.02 -3.30
C LYS A 8 7.12 10.52 -3.19
N VAL A 9 8.11 9.74 -2.75
CA VAL A 9 7.94 8.29 -2.57
C VAL A 9 7.96 7.94 -1.09
N ILE A 10 6.95 7.20 -0.65
CA ILE A 10 6.84 6.62 0.69
C ILE A 10 6.92 5.10 0.55
N PHE A 11 7.87 4.49 1.25
CA PHE A 11 7.95 3.03 1.34
C PHE A 11 7.39 2.60 2.70
N LEU A 12 6.23 1.93 2.69
CA LEU A 12 5.54 1.48 3.90
C LEU A 12 5.79 -0.01 4.11
N ASP A 13 6.90 -0.32 4.78
CA ASP A 13 7.24 -1.70 5.14
C ASP A 13 6.45 -2.19 6.35
N GLY A 14 6.35 -3.51 6.50
CA GLY A 14 5.75 -4.15 7.67
C GLY A 14 4.23 -4.21 7.68
N VAL A 15 3.55 -3.98 6.54
CA VAL A 15 2.08 -4.05 6.46
C VAL A 15 1.54 -5.42 6.85
N GLY A 16 2.26 -6.51 6.56
CA GLY A 16 1.89 -7.84 7.05
C GLY A 16 1.82 -7.92 8.58
N TYR A 17 2.78 -7.32 9.28
CA TYR A 17 2.77 -7.23 10.74
C TYR A 17 1.64 -6.33 11.24
N LEU A 18 1.39 -5.21 10.56
CA LEU A 18 0.28 -4.32 10.90
C LEU A 18 -1.08 -5.04 10.79
N ILE A 19 -1.27 -5.88 9.76
CA ILE A 19 -2.45 -6.72 9.58
C ILE A 19 -2.54 -7.76 10.70
N LEU A 20 -1.42 -8.39 11.09
CA LEU A 20 -1.38 -9.37 12.17
C LEU A 20 -1.86 -8.79 13.50
N GLU A 21 -1.38 -7.59 13.85
CA GLU A 21 -1.69 -6.95 15.14
C GLU A 21 -3.08 -6.29 15.18
N ASN A 22 -3.58 -5.78 14.05
CA ASN A 22 -4.80 -4.96 14.02
C ASN A 22 -5.97 -5.63 13.29
N GLY A 23 -5.72 -6.70 12.54
CA GLY A 23 -6.67 -7.32 11.63
C GLY A 23 -6.74 -6.64 10.26
N PHE A 24 -7.23 -7.37 9.25
CA PHE A 24 -7.22 -6.92 7.86
C PHE A 24 -8.09 -5.68 7.61
N VAL A 25 -9.36 -5.70 8.03
CA VAL A 25 -10.33 -4.62 7.73
C VAL A 25 -9.86 -3.21 8.15
N PRO A 26 -9.36 -2.98 9.38
CA PRO A 26 -8.86 -1.65 9.76
C PRO A 26 -7.62 -1.25 8.95
N VAL A 27 -6.69 -2.18 8.69
CA VAL A 27 -5.50 -1.88 7.88
C VAL A 27 -5.87 -1.57 6.43
N PHE A 28 -6.79 -2.32 5.84
CA PHE A 28 -7.29 -2.07 4.51
C PHE A 28 -7.86 -0.65 4.39
N ARG A 29 -8.73 -0.24 5.33
CA ARG A 29 -9.28 1.13 5.37
C ARG A 29 -8.19 2.21 5.53
N PHE A 30 -7.16 1.93 6.32
CA PHE A 30 -6.01 2.81 6.46
C PHE A 30 -5.26 2.97 5.11
N LEU A 31 -5.00 1.87 4.41
CA LEU A 31 -4.34 1.90 3.11
C LEU A 31 -5.19 2.59 2.03
N THR A 32 -6.51 2.41 2.04
CA THR A 32 -7.42 3.13 1.12
C THR A 32 -7.39 4.64 1.40
N THR A 33 -7.45 5.04 2.67
CA THR A 33 -7.29 6.45 3.07
C THR A 33 -5.94 7.02 2.61
N LEU A 34 -4.87 6.22 2.73
CA LEU A 34 -3.54 6.64 2.32
C LEU A 34 -3.45 6.83 0.80
N LYS A 35 -4.08 5.97 0.01
CA LYS A 35 -4.23 6.10 -1.45
C LYS A 35 -5.00 7.38 -1.83
N ASP A 36 -6.03 7.76 -1.08
CA ASP A 36 -6.73 9.02 -1.35
C ASP A 36 -5.80 10.23 -1.15
N TYR A 37 -4.94 10.18 -0.13
CA TYR A 37 -3.94 11.22 0.08
C TYR A 37 -2.83 11.25 -0.98
N THR A 38 -2.43 10.10 -1.54
CA THR A 38 -1.40 10.08 -2.59
C THR A 38 -1.82 10.87 -3.83
N ALA A 39 -3.11 10.80 -4.19
CA ALA A 39 -3.69 11.57 -5.28
C ALA A 39 -3.68 13.08 -5.02
N LEU A 40 -3.87 13.51 -3.77
CA LEU A 40 -3.89 14.93 -3.40
C LEU A 40 -2.49 15.58 -3.36
N TYR A 41 -1.46 14.81 -3.03
CA TYR A 41 -0.13 15.34 -2.71
C TYR A 41 0.99 14.98 -3.69
N ASN A 42 0.66 14.52 -4.90
CA ASN A 42 1.63 14.03 -5.89
C ASN A 42 2.67 13.08 -5.25
N THR A 43 2.16 12.07 -4.55
CA THR A 43 2.97 11.13 -3.77
C THR A 43 2.70 9.71 -4.29
N VAL A 44 3.67 8.82 -4.18
CA VAL A 44 3.55 7.39 -4.46
C VAL A 44 3.83 6.65 -3.16
N VAL A 45 2.94 5.75 -2.77
CA VAL A 45 3.15 4.85 -1.64
C VAL A 45 3.36 3.45 -2.16
N ILE A 46 4.48 2.84 -1.78
CA ILE A 46 4.84 1.47 -2.13
C ILE A 46 4.68 0.62 -0.88
N VAL A 47 3.88 -0.44 -1.00
CA VAL A 47 3.56 -1.35 0.10
C VAL A 47 4.05 -2.76 -0.25
N PRO A 48 5.21 -3.20 0.25
CA PRO A 48 5.59 -4.61 0.17
C PRO A 48 4.62 -5.47 0.98
N LEU A 49 4.07 -6.49 0.34
CA LEU A 49 3.18 -7.46 0.98
C LEU A 49 3.53 -8.86 0.49
N ARG A 50 3.65 -9.79 1.43
CA ARG A 50 3.78 -11.21 1.11
C ARG A 50 2.40 -11.86 1.23
N GLU A 51 2.04 -12.67 0.24
CA GLU A 51 0.74 -13.35 0.19
C GLU A 51 0.67 -14.60 1.08
N ASP A 52 1.82 -15.14 1.47
CA ASP A 52 1.96 -16.42 2.18
C ASP A 52 1.27 -16.48 3.56
N GLY A 53 0.89 -15.33 4.12
CA GLY A 53 0.14 -15.21 5.37
C GLY A 53 -1.29 -14.66 5.24
N LEU A 54 -1.80 -14.48 4.01
CA LEU A 54 -3.11 -13.88 3.76
C LEU A 54 -4.04 -14.87 3.06
N ASP A 55 -5.32 -14.82 3.43
CA ASP A 55 -6.32 -15.61 2.71
C ASP A 55 -6.55 -15.06 1.28
N GLU A 56 -7.00 -15.93 0.39
CA GLU A 56 -7.19 -15.61 -1.03
C GLU A 56 -8.17 -14.45 -1.25
N LYS A 57 -9.20 -14.32 -0.42
CA LYS A 57 -10.18 -13.23 -0.53
C LYS A 57 -9.55 -11.89 -0.17
N THR A 58 -8.73 -11.86 0.87
CA THR A 58 -7.95 -10.70 1.31
C THR A 58 -6.96 -10.26 0.24
N VAL A 59 -6.20 -11.21 -0.33
CA VAL A 59 -5.28 -10.94 -1.45
C VAL A 59 -6.03 -10.38 -2.66
N ASN A 60 -7.16 -10.98 -3.03
CA ASN A 60 -7.98 -10.51 -4.14
C ASN A 60 -8.57 -9.11 -3.92
N LEU A 61 -8.93 -8.76 -2.69
CA LEU A 61 -9.37 -7.41 -2.34
C LEU A 61 -8.24 -6.40 -2.49
N MET A 62 -7.05 -6.71 -1.99
CA MET A 62 -5.86 -5.86 -2.16
C MET A 62 -5.58 -5.60 -3.64
N TYR A 63 -5.69 -6.62 -4.49
CA TYR A 63 -5.47 -6.50 -5.93
C TYR A 63 -6.54 -5.76 -6.71
N ARG A 64 -7.75 -5.66 -6.19
CA ARG A 64 -8.81 -4.83 -6.79
C ARG A 64 -8.64 -3.36 -6.41
N GLU A 65 -8.14 -3.10 -5.21
CA GLU A 65 -8.02 -1.75 -4.68
C GLU A 65 -6.69 -1.06 -5.05
N PHE A 66 -5.59 -1.81 -5.06
CA PHE A 66 -4.24 -1.27 -5.24
C PHE A 66 -3.57 -1.80 -6.51
N GLU A 67 -2.79 -0.94 -7.16
CA GLU A 67 -2.02 -1.32 -8.33
C GLU A 67 -0.84 -2.24 -7.94
N ARG A 68 -0.64 -3.31 -8.70
CA ARG A 68 0.52 -4.19 -8.51
C ARG A 68 1.73 -3.58 -9.18
N MET A 69 2.74 -3.26 -8.38
CA MET A 69 4.04 -2.91 -8.92
C MET A 69 4.71 -4.16 -9.50
N ARG A 70 4.76 -4.26 -10.83
CA ARG A 70 5.53 -5.29 -11.53
C ARG A 70 6.95 -4.78 -11.70
N PHE A 71 7.91 -5.35 -10.99
CA PHE A 71 9.31 -5.14 -11.29
C PHE A 71 9.63 -5.86 -12.61
N GLN A 72 9.88 -5.11 -13.69
CA GLN A 72 10.43 -5.69 -14.90
C GLN A 72 11.85 -6.14 -14.59
N SER A 73 12.11 -7.43 -14.78
CA SER A 73 13.42 -8.07 -14.67
C SER A 73 14.13 -8.05 -16.02
#